data_AF-A0A3S1PFA9-F1
#
_entry.id   AF-A0A3S1PFA9-F1
#
_cell.length_a   1.000
_cell.length_b   1.000
_cell.length_c   1.000
_cell.angle_alpha   90.00
_cell.angle_beta   90.00
_cell.angle_gamma   90.00
#
_symmetry.space_group_name_H-M   'P 1'
#
loop_
_entity.id
_entity.type
_entity.pdbx_description
1 polymer ?
#
loop_
_entity_poly.entity_id
_entity_poly.type
_entity_poly.pdbx_seq_one_letter_code
_entity_poly.pdbx_strand_id
1 'polypeptide(L)'
;AFMSRGEIRAFITDSEKRGRDWPRDPDGVPLYPAADKALPLKERQRRIVENAPFAWRLDVEAAMARVGKDLSWTEYSDETLSTTRSVEARPQDWGDVILARRDIPTSYHLVVVMDDALQGVSHVVRGQDLFSATGVQRLLQRLLGLPQPAYFHHRLILGPDGRKLSKSLRDTGLAALRHAGASPDDIRRTVGL
;
A
#
# COMPACT_ATOMS: atom_id res chain seq x y z
N ALA A 1 6.89 -6.96 15.32
CA ALA A 1 5.57 -7.62 15.41
C ALA A 1 5.78 -9.13 15.35
N PHE A 2 5.26 -9.88 16.33
CA PHE A 2 5.41 -11.32 16.51
C PHE A 2 4.11 -12.08 16.32
N MET A 3 2.94 -11.43 16.32
CA MET A 3 1.68 -12.15 16.10
C MET A 3 1.65 -12.79 14.71
N SER A 4 1.36 -14.08 14.68
CA SER A 4 1.04 -14.84 13.49
C SER A 4 -0.29 -14.38 12.86
N ARG A 5 -0.52 -14.75 11.60
CA ARG A 5 -1.81 -14.48 10.93
C ARG A 5 -3.01 -15.05 11.68
N GLY A 6 -2.84 -16.22 12.32
CA GLY A 6 -3.88 -16.86 13.12
C GLY A 6 -4.19 -16.07 14.39
N GLU A 7 -3.17 -15.65 15.12
CA GLU A 7 -3.32 -14.83 16.34
C GLU A 7 -3.93 -13.47 16.03
N ILE A 8 -3.54 -12.82 14.93
CA ILE A 8 -4.13 -11.56 14.48
C ILE A 8 -5.65 -11.74 14.25
N ARG A 9 -6.04 -12.78 13.49
CA ARG A 9 -7.45 -13.07 13.22
C ARG A 9 -8.22 -13.35 14.51
N ALA A 10 -7.68 -14.19 15.39
CA ALA A 10 -8.31 -14.54 16.65
C ALA A 10 -8.52 -13.30 17.55
N PHE A 11 -7.52 -12.41 17.62
CA PHE A 11 -7.59 -11.17 18.39
C PHE A 11 -8.69 -10.23 17.86
N ILE A 12 -8.76 -10.08 16.54
CA ILE A 12 -9.76 -9.21 15.89
C ILE A 12 -11.16 -9.78 16.12
N THR A 13 -11.36 -11.09 15.87
CA THR A 13 -12.66 -11.75 16.08
C THR A 13 -13.13 -11.68 17.53
N ASP A 14 -12.23 -11.84 18.51
CA ASP A 14 -12.58 -11.66 19.93
C ASP A 14 -12.97 -10.20 20.24
N SER A 15 -12.30 -9.23 19.63
CA SER A 15 -12.65 -7.81 19.79
C SER A 15 -14.01 -7.47 19.18
N GLU A 16 -14.29 -7.97 17.97
CA GLU A 16 -15.58 -7.77 17.27
C GLU A 16 -16.75 -8.43 18.03
N LYS A 17 -16.55 -9.63 18.61
CA LYS A 17 -17.55 -10.29 19.48
C LYS A 17 -17.92 -9.47 20.72
N ARG A 18 -17.03 -8.61 21.18
CA ARG A 18 -17.28 -7.68 22.30
C ARG A 18 -17.95 -6.37 21.86
N GLY A 19 -18.48 -6.33 20.63
CA GLY A 19 -19.22 -5.20 20.08
C GLY A 19 -18.35 -4.03 19.62
N ARG A 20 -17.04 -4.24 19.44
CA ARG A 20 -16.13 -3.19 18.95
C ARG A 20 -15.87 -3.39 17.47
N ASP A 21 -16.20 -2.38 16.65
CA ASP A 21 -15.79 -2.38 15.25
C ASP A 21 -14.27 -2.25 15.15
N TRP A 22 -13.66 -3.07 14.29
CA TRP A 22 -12.21 -3.11 14.14
C TRP A 22 -11.79 -2.26 12.94
N PRO A 23 -10.84 -1.31 13.10
CA PRO A 23 -10.45 -0.43 12.02
C PRO A 23 -9.83 -1.20 10.86
N ARG A 24 -10.06 -0.71 9.64
CA ARG A 24 -9.59 -1.29 8.38
C ARG A 24 -8.81 -0.25 7.59
N ASP A 25 -7.85 -0.72 6.82
CA ASP A 25 -7.12 0.10 5.87
C ASP A 25 -7.99 0.46 4.65
N PRO A 26 -7.52 1.34 3.75
CA PRO A 26 -8.25 1.71 2.55
C PRO A 26 -8.60 0.54 1.60
N ASP A 27 -7.91 -0.60 1.73
CA ASP A 27 -8.19 -1.82 0.97
C ASP A 27 -9.21 -2.74 1.69
N GLY A 28 -9.71 -2.33 2.86
CA GLY A 28 -10.66 -3.07 3.69
C GLY A 28 -10.03 -4.14 4.57
N VAL A 29 -8.69 -4.21 4.63
CA VAL A 29 -7.96 -5.17 5.45
C VAL A 29 -7.89 -4.68 6.89
N PRO A 30 -8.22 -5.51 7.90
CA PRO A 30 -8.10 -5.14 9.30
C PRO A 30 -6.69 -4.64 9.68
N LEU A 31 -6.63 -3.53 10.42
CA LEU A 31 -5.37 -2.99 10.90
C LEU A 31 -4.69 -3.94 11.90
N TYR A 32 -3.37 -3.87 11.95
CA TYR A 32 -2.59 -4.70 12.86
C TYR A 32 -2.87 -4.33 14.34
N PRO A 33 -3.11 -5.32 15.23
CA PRO A 33 -3.28 -5.05 16.65
C PRO A 33 -2.06 -4.37 17.27
N ALA A 34 -2.29 -3.35 18.10
CA ALA A 34 -1.22 -2.65 18.82
C ALA A 34 -0.56 -3.49 19.94
N ALA A 35 -0.97 -4.75 20.15
CA ALA A 35 -0.50 -5.61 21.23
C ALA A 35 1.04 -5.71 21.28
N ASP A 36 1.70 -5.81 20.12
CA ASP A 36 3.16 -5.87 20.09
C ASP A 36 3.86 -4.53 20.28
N LYS A 37 3.17 -3.39 20.11
CA LYS A 37 3.74 -2.07 20.41
C LYS A 37 4.09 -1.94 21.89
N ALA A 38 3.32 -2.60 22.77
CA ALA A 38 3.55 -2.60 24.21
C ALA A 38 4.67 -3.56 24.67
N LEU A 39 5.15 -4.47 23.81
CA LEU A 39 6.20 -5.42 24.21
C LEU A 39 7.51 -4.69 24.57
N PRO A 40 8.10 -4.93 25.76
CA PRO A 40 9.39 -4.35 26.13
C PRO A 40 10.51 -4.73 25.16
N LEU A 41 11.46 -3.83 24.91
CA LEU A 41 12.59 -4.07 23.99
C LEU A 41 13.36 -5.36 24.33
N LYS A 42 13.59 -5.63 25.61
CA LYS A 42 14.28 -6.84 26.10
C LYS A 42 13.55 -8.12 25.67
N GLU A 43 12.22 -8.13 25.74
CA GLU A 43 11.41 -9.27 25.31
C GLU A 43 11.44 -9.44 23.79
N ARG A 44 11.37 -8.34 23.04
CA ARG A 44 11.50 -8.37 21.57
C ARG A 44 12.85 -8.97 21.15
N GLN A 45 13.94 -8.51 21.77
CA GLN A 45 15.29 -9.00 21.51
C GLN A 45 15.42 -10.49 21.85
N ARG A 46 14.90 -10.91 23.01
CA ARG A 46 14.88 -12.32 23.42
C ARG A 46 14.21 -13.20 22.36
N ARG A 47 13.00 -12.84 21.92
CA ARG A 47 12.26 -13.59 20.89
C ARG A 47 12.99 -13.65 19.54
N ILE A 48 13.66 -12.56 19.15
CA ILE A 48 14.47 -12.53 17.92
C ILE A 48 15.65 -13.50 18.03
N VAL A 49 16.38 -13.49 19.16
CA VAL A 49 17.50 -14.41 19.42
C VAL A 49 17.04 -15.86 19.49
N GLU A 50 15.86 -16.12 20.05
CA GLU A 50 15.20 -17.45 20.07
C GLU A 50 14.63 -17.86 18.69
N ASN A 51 14.88 -17.08 17.63
CA ASN A 51 14.44 -17.35 16.26
C ASN A 51 12.90 -17.44 16.10
N ALA A 52 12.15 -16.74 16.95
CA ALA A 52 10.70 -16.63 16.80
C ALA A 52 10.35 -15.93 15.48
N PRO A 53 9.31 -16.37 14.74
CA PRO A 53 8.84 -15.66 13.55
C PRO A 53 8.40 -14.23 13.86
N PHE A 54 8.80 -13.27 13.04
CA PHE A 54 8.42 -11.87 13.22
C PHE A 54 8.40 -11.10 11.89
N ALA A 55 7.77 -9.93 11.93
CA ALA A 55 7.82 -8.92 10.88
C ALA A 55 8.20 -7.55 11.46
N TRP A 56 8.98 -6.82 10.69
CA TRP A 56 9.21 -5.40 10.89
C TRP A 56 7.99 -4.63 10.40
N ARG A 57 7.42 -3.81 11.28
CA ARG A 57 6.33 -2.89 10.95
C ARG A 57 6.77 -1.47 11.26
N LEU A 58 6.30 -0.53 10.45
CA LEU A 58 6.47 0.89 10.70
C LEU A 58 5.52 1.29 11.82
N ASP A 59 6.04 1.89 12.88
CA ASP A 59 5.20 2.58 13.86
C ASP A 59 4.76 3.91 13.24
N VAL A 60 3.57 3.93 12.62
CA VAL A 60 3.10 5.08 11.85
C VAL A 60 2.83 6.29 12.73
N GLU A 61 2.34 6.08 13.95
CA GLU A 61 2.11 7.16 14.91
C GLU A 61 3.42 7.86 15.29
N ALA A 62 4.44 7.09 15.68
CA ALA A 62 5.76 7.63 16.01
C ALA A 62 6.43 8.29 14.80
N ALA A 63 6.27 7.71 13.60
CA ALA A 63 6.78 8.26 12.37
C ALA A 63 6.14 9.62 12.02
N MET A 64 4.82 9.73 12.12
CA MET A 64 4.08 10.97 11.88
C MET A 64 4.47 12.05 12.90
N ALA A 65 4.63 11.68 14.18
CA ALA A 65 5.11 12.61 15.20
C ALA A 65 6.50 13.18 14.89
N ARG A 66 7.36 12.41 14.21
CA ARG A 66 8.71 12.85 13.81
C ARG A 66 8.72 13.72 12.55
N VAL A 67 7.82 13.44 11.60
CA VAL A 67 7.79 14.11 10.29
C VAL A 67 7.03 15.44 10.32
N GLY A 68 6.05 15.58 11.22
CA GLY A 68 5.18 16.75 11.30
C GLY A 68 3.89 16.59 10.48
N LYS A 69 3.03 17.63 10.53
CA LYS A 69 1.67 17.57 9.97
C LYS A 69 1.57 17.93 8.48
N ASP A 70 2.62 18.49 7.90
CA ASP A 70 2.62 18.99 6.52
C ASP A 70 3.14 17.93 5.53
N LEU A 71 2.58 16.73 5.59
CA LEU A 71 2.93 15.66 4.65
C LEU A 71 1.90 15.64 3.50
N SER A 72 2.36 15.86 2.29
CA SER A 72 1.53 15.88 1.09
C SER A 72 2.27 15.35 -0.14
N TRP A 73 1.54 15.19 -1.24
CA TRP A 73 2.13 14.99 -2.57
C TRP A 73 1.47 15.83 -3.65
N THR A 74 2.16 15.96 -4.77
CA THR A 74 1.67 16.62 -5.98
C THR A 74 0.99 15.59 -6.87
N GLU A 75 -0.29 15.82 -7.17
CA GLU A 75 -1.13 14.97 -8.00
C GLU A 75 -1.56 15.74 -9.25
N TYR A 76 -1.40 15.16 -10.44
CA TYR A 76 -2.00 15.67 -11.66
C TYR A 76 -3.51 15.42 -11.66
N SER A 77 -4.27 16.46 -12.04
CA SER A 77 -5.74 16.42 -11.98
C SER A 77 -6.36 15.56 -13.07
N ASP A 78 -5.68 15.40 -14.20
CA ASP A 78 -6.17 14.67 -15.37
C ASP A 78 -5.01 14.20 -16.27
N GLU A 79 -5.36 13.48 -17.33
CA GLU A 79 -4.44 12.89 -18.31
C GLU A 79 -3.74 13.91 -19.21
N THR A 80 -4.15 15.19 -19.19
CA THR A 80 -3.43 16.25 -19.92
C THR A 80 -2.12 16.62 -19.23
N LEU A 81 -1.95 16.24 -17.96
CA LEU A 81 -0.80 16.55 -17.12
C LEU A 81 -0.45 18.05 -17.08
N SER A 82 -1.47 18.90 -17.23
CA SER A 82 -1.31 20.36 -17.27
C SER A 82 -1.55 21.04 -15.92
N THR A 83 -2.42 20.44 -15.10
CA THR A 83 -2.87 21.00 -13.82
C THR A 83 -2.56 20.04 -12.70
N THR A 84 -2.04 20.57 -11.59
CA THR A 84 -1.71 19.80 -10.39
C THR A 84 -2.47 20.31 -9.17
N ARG A 85 -2.68 19.41 -8.20
CA ARG A 85 -3.15 19.73 -6.86
C ARG A 85 -2.22 19.14 -5.80
N SER A 86 -2.23 19.73 -4.60
CA SER A 86 -1.62 19.13 -3.41
C SER A 86 -2.62 18.21 -2.75
N VAL A 87 -2.21 16.98 -2.41
CA VAL A 87 -3.03 15.99 -1.69
C VAL A 87 -2.37 15.68 -0.36
N GLU A 88 -3.14 15.75 0.72
CA GLU A 88 -2.68 15.37 2.06
C GLU A 88 -2.34 13.88 2.12
N ALA A 89 -1.15 13.56 2.64
CA ALA A 89 -0.74 12.19 2.93
C ALA A 89 -1.36 11.70 4.23
N ARG A 90 -2.16 10.64 4.13
CA ARG A 90 -2.82 9.99 5.27
C ARG A 90 -2.28 8.57 5.54
N PRO A 91 -0.99 8.40 5.89
CA PRO A 91 -0.45 7.08 6.21
C PRO A 91 -1.12 6.43 7.42
N GLN A 92 -1.70 7.22 8.34
CA GLN A 92 -2.44 6.73 9.51
C GLN A 92 -3.62 5.83 9.16
N ASP A 93 -4.21 6.01 7.98
CA ASP A 93 -5.33 5.18 7.51
C ASP A 93 -4.91 3.72 7.30
N TRP A 94 -3.61 3.47 7.07
CA TRP A 94 -3.05 2.12 6.88
C TRP A 94 -2.59 1.44 8.17
N GLY A 95 -2.57 2.17 9.29
CA GLY A 95 -1.95 1.70 10.53
C GLY A 95 -0.50 1.25 10.34
N ASP A 96 -0.04 0.34 11.20
CA ASP A 96 1.35 -0.14 11.19
C ASP A 96 1.63 -1.10 10.02
N VAL A 97 2.02 -0.54 8.88
CA VAL A 97 2.36 -1.31 7.67
C VAL A 97 3.61 -2.18 7.86
N ILE A 98 3.68 -3.30 7.14
CA ILE A 98 4.87 -4.15 7.12
C ILE A 98 5.95 -3.48 6.27
N LEU A 99 7.18 -3.45 6.78
CA LEU A 99 8.38 -3.01 6.04
C LEU A 99 9.19 -4.20 5.55
N ALA A 100 9.29 -5.26 6.35
CA ALA A 100 10.01 -6.47 6.00
C ALA A 100 9.49 -7.64 6.82
N ARG A 101 9.62 -8.84 6.26
CA ARG A 101 9.41 -10.11 6.95
C ARG A 101 10.77 -10.81 7.05
N ARG A 102 10.87 -11.79 7.97
CA ARG A 102 12.11 -12.56 8.13
C ARG A 102 12.55 -13.26 6.84
N ASP A 103 11.59 -13.81 6.10
CA ASP A 103 11.77 -14.56 4.85
C ASP A 103 11.79 -13.67 3.60
N ILE A 104 11.08 -12.55 3.64
CA ILE A 104 11.01 -11.57 2.55
C ILE A 104 11.51 -10.24 3.10
N PRO A 105 12.76 -9.83 2.80
CA PRO A 105 13.44 -8.74 3.49
C PRO A 105 12.88 -7.35 3.18
N THR A 106 11.73 -7.26 2.52
CA THR A 106 11.13 -5.99 2.11
C THR A 106 9.62 -6.10 1.85
N SER A 107 8.93 -4.98 1.79
CA SER A 107 7.53 -4.85 1.42
C SER A 107 7.38 -3.96 0.19
N TYR A 108 6.24 -4.05 -0.50
CA TYR A 108 5.95 -3.19 -1.65
C TYR A 108 6.14 -1.71 -1.32
N HIS A 109 5.63 -1.22 -0.18
CA HIS A 109 5.75 0.18 0.21
C HIS A 109 7.21 0.63 0.37
N LEU A 110 8.09 -0.25 0.87
CA LEU A 110 9.50 0.08 1.04
C LEU A 110 10.29 -0.02 -0.27
N VAL A 111 10.11 -1.09 -1.05
CA VAL A 111 10.85 -1.27 -2.30
C VAL A 111 10.56 -0.15 -3.28
N VAL A 112 9.28 0.16 -3.52
CA VAL A 112 8.91 1.08 -4.59
C VAL A 112 9.53 2.47 -4.39
N VAL A 113 9.58 2.97 -3.16
CA VAL A 113 10.17 4.29 -2.89
C VAL A 113 11.69 4.29 -3.02
N MET A 114 12.33 3.15 -2.71
CA MET A 114 13.78 3.01 -2.85
C MET A 114 14.15 2.91 -4.33
N ASP A 115 13.45 2.09 -5.10
CA ASP A 115 13.71 1.89 -6.53
C ASP A 115 13.42 3.17 -7.33
N ASP A 116 12.30 3.84 -7.06
CA ASP A 116 11.97 5.13 -7.69
C ASP A 116 13.09 6.16 -7.46
N ALA A 117 13.60 6.24 -6.23
CA ALA A 117 14.69 7.17 -5.89
C ALA A 117 16.01 6.78 -6.57
N LEU A 118 16.37 5.49 -6.56
CA LEU A 118 17.59 4.98 -7.19
C LEU A 118 17.59 5.19 -8.72
N GLN A 119 16.41 5.09 -9.35
CA GLN A 119 16.24 5.24 -10.79
C GLN A 119 16.00 6.70 -11.22
N GLY A 120 15.87 7.63 -10.27
CA GLY A 120 15.60 9.04 -10.59
C GLY A 120 14.21 9.28 -11.16
N VAL A 121 13.22 8.48 -10.75
CA VAL A 121 11.82 8.64 -11.17
C VAL A 121 11.29 9.98 -10.69
N SER A 122 10.86 10.81 -11.63
CA SER A 122 10.28 12.14 -11.36
C SER A 122 8.75 12.16 -11.42
N HIS A 123 8.16 11.23 -12.18
CA HIS A 123 6.71 11.14 -12.41
C HIS A 123 6.27 9.68 -12.29
N VAL A 124 5.27 9.42 -11.46
CA VAL A 124 4.68 8.09 -11.25
C VAL A 124 3.27 8.08 -11.80
N VAL A 125 3.05 7.29 -12.87
CA VAL A 125 1.73 7.07 -13.46
C VAL A 125 1.26 5.66 -13.10
N ARG A 126 0.15 5.53 -12.38
CA ARG A 126 -0.37 4.22 -11.93
C ARG A 126 -1.87 4.24 -11.70
N GLY A 127 -2.48 3.08 -11.45
CA GLY A 127 -3.92 2.97 -11.26
C GLY A 127 -4.42 3.64 -9.97
N GLN A 128 -5.66 4.13 -10.01
CA GLN A 128 -6.37 4.75 -8.88
C GLN A 128 -6.47 3.84 -7.64
N ASP A 129 -6.34 2.53 -7.80
CA ASP A 129 -6.28 1.56 -6.71
C ASP A 129 -5.04 1.74 -5.81
N LEU A 130 -3.97 2.35 -6.31
CA LEU A 130 -2.76 2.62 -5.53
C LEU A 130 -2.72 4.04 -4.93
N PHE A 131 -3.78 4.83 -5.12
CA PHE A 131 -3.86 6.22 -4.67
C PHE A 131 -3.61 6.35 -3.16
N SER A 132 -4.34 5.58 -2.35
CA SER A 132 -4.23 5.63 -0.89
C SER A 132 -2.87 5.15 -0.39
N ALA A 133 -2.21 4.23 -1.11
CA ALA A 133 -0.88 3.72 -0.77
C ALA A 133 0.22 4.80 -0.89
N THR A 134 -0.05 5.86 -1.68
CA THR A 134 0.83 7.03 -1.81
C THR A 134 1.09 7.70 -0.47
N GLY A 135 0.11 7.73 0.45
CA GLY A 135 0.30 8.33 1.78
C GLY A 135 1.42 7.66 2.58
N VAL A 136 1.47 6.32 2.56
CA VAL A 136 2.53 5.53 3.21
C VAL A 136 3.88 5.74 2.52
N GLN A 137 3.89 5.76 1.19
CA GLN A 137 5.10 5.96 0.39
C GLN A 137 5.69 7.36 0.61
N ARG A 138 4.85 8.39 0.72
CA ARG A 138 5.27 9.76 1.07
C ARG A 138 5.90 9.82 2.45
N LEU A 139 5.32 9.13 3.44
CA LEU A 139 5.88 9.05 4.78
C LEU A 139 7.28 8.41 4.74
N LEU A 140 7.43 7.29 4.03
CA LEU A 140 8.72 6.62 3.88
C LEU A 140 9.77 7.48 3.18
N GLN A 141 9.41 8.11 2.05
CA GLN A 141 10.30 9.04 1.34
C GLN A 141 10.78 10.16 2.27
N ARG A 142 9.88 10.74 3.06
CA ARG A 142 10.23 11.81 4.01
C ARG A 142 11.12 11.33 5.15
N LEU A 143 10.86 10.16 5.72
CA LEU A 143 11.69 9.55 6.77
C LEU A 143 13.10 9.22 6.29
N LEU A 144 13.22 8.76 5.04
CA LEU A 144 14.48 8.31 4.43
C LEU A 144 15.23 9.42 3.68
N GLY A 145 14.66 10.63 3.60
CA GLY A 145 15.26 11.75 2.87
C GLY A 145 15.28 11.56 1.35
N LEU A 146 14.33 10.79 0.80
CA LEU A 146 14.24 10.47 -0.62
C LEU A 146 13.43 11.54 -1.38
N PRO A 147 13.67 11.70 -2.71
CA PRO A 147 12.88 12.57 -3.56
C PRO A 147 11.38 12.22 -3.55
N GLN A 148 10.56 13.25 -3.77
CA GLN A 148 9.13 13.11 -3.99
C GLN A 148 8.85 13.24 -5.50
N PRO A 149 8.38 12.19 -6.18
CA PRO A 149 7.89 12.34 -7.55
C PRO A 149 6.51 13.04 -7.58
N ALA A 150 6.13 13.54 -8.74
CA ALA A 150 4.75 13.90 -9.02
C ALA A 150 3.95 12.66 -9.42
N TYR A 151 2.67 12.60 -9.04
CA TYR A 151 1.84 11.43 -9.24
C TYR A 151 0.70 11.73 -10.21
N PHE A 152 0.32 10.74 -11.01
CA PHE A 152 -0.94 10.71 -11.74
C PHE A 152 -1.59 9.34 -11.57
N HIS A 153 -2.75 9.33 -10.91
CA HIS A 153 -3.54 8.13 -10.69
C HIS A 153 -4.65 8.01 -11.75
N HIS A 154 -4.45 7.13 -12.74
CA HIS A 154 -5.40 6.96 -13.83
C HIS A 154 -6.60 6.09 -13.42
N ARG A 155 -7.74 6.29 -14.10
CA ARG A 155 -8.95 5.49 -13.89
C ARG A 155 -8.70 3.99 -14.05
N LEU A 156 -9.46 3.18 -13.32
CA LEU A 156 -9.43 1.74 -13.48
C LEU A 156 -10.20 1.33 -14.74
N ILE A 157 -9.73 0.25 -15.37
CA ILE A 157 -10.47 -0.41 -16.45
C ILE A 157 -11.51 -1.33 -15.79
N LEU A 158 -12.76 -1.07 -16.10
CA LEU A 158 -13.90 -1.82 -15.58
C LEU A 158 -14.41 -2.80 -16.64
N GLY A 159 -14.91 -3.94 -16.19
CA GLY A 159 -15.63 -4.89 -17.04
C GLY A 159 -17.04 -4.41 -17.39
N PRO A 160 -17.77 -5.15 -18.25
CA PRO A 160 -19.14 -4.82 -18.63
C PRO A 160 -20.13 -4.74 -17.47
N ASP A 161 -19.83 -5.42 -16.37
CA ASP A 161 -20.58 -5.41 -15.10
C ASP A 161 -20.16 -4.27 -14.16
N GLY A 162 -19.30 -3.36 -14.61
CA GLY A 162 -18.83 -2.20 -13.85
C GLY A 162 -17.78 -2.53 -12.79
N ARG A 163 -17.35 -3.79 -12.64
CA ARG A 163 -16.32 -4.16 -11.67
C ARG A 163 -14.92 -4.00 -12.23
N LYS A 164 -13.93 -3.75 -11.37
CA LYS A 164 -12.51 -3.78 -11.75
C LYS A 164 -12.15 -5.15 -12.33
N LEU A 165 -11.50 -5.17 -13.49
CA LEU A 165 -10.95 -6.40 -14.05
C LEU A 165 -9.84 -6.95 -13.13
N SER A 166 -9.88 -8.25 -12.84
CA SER A 166 -8.96 -8.93 -11.95
C SER A 166 -8.70 -10.38 -12.35
N LYS A 167 -7.46 -10.84 -12.15
CA LYS A 167 -7.08 -12.23 -12.40
C LYS A 167 -7.79 -13.21 -11.46
N SER A 168 -8.09 -12.80 -10.22
CA SER A 168 -8.77 -13.62 -9.22
C SER A 168 -10.20 -13.96 -9.63
N LEU A 169 -10.88 -13.05 -10.32
CA LEU A 169 -12.21 -13.28 -10.90
C LEU A 169 -12.15 -13.93 -12.29
N ARG A 170 -10.96 -14.41 -12.71
CA ARG A 170 -10.69 -15.06 -13.99
C ARG A 170 -11.05 -14.20 -15.20
N ASP A 171 -10.91 -12.89 -15.07
CA ASP A 171 -11.07 -12.00 -16.22
C ASP A 171 -10.03 -12.26 -17.29
N THR A 172 -10.44 -12.07 -18.54
CA THR A 172 -9.62 -12.34 -19.71
C THR A 172 -8.33 -11.51 -19.67
N GLY A 173 -7.18 -12.17 -19.74
CA GLY A 173 -5.89 -11.52 -19.83
C GLY A 173 -5.47 -11.18 -21.26
N LEU A 174 -4.53 -10.26 -21.42
CA LEU A 174 -3.99 -9.86 -22.73
C LEU A 174 -3.47 -11.05 -23.56
N ALA A 175 -2.88 -12.07 -22.91
CA ALA A 175 -2.41 -13.27 -23.61
C ALA A 175 -3.58 -14.06 -24.25
N ALA A 176 -4.70 -14.22 -23.53
CA ALA A 176 -5.87 -14.90 -24.04
C ALA A 176 -6.54 -14.10 -25.17
N LEU A 177 -6.64 -12.78 -25.03
CA LEU A 177 -7.14 -11.89 -26.09
C LEU A 177 -6.28 -11.99 -27.36
N ARG A 178 -4.95 -11.99 -27.20
CA ARG A 178 -4.01 -12.17 -28.31
C ARG A 178 -4.18 -13.54 -28.98
N HIS A 179 -4.33 -14.61 -28.21
CA HIS A 179 -4.59 -15.95 -28.77
C HIS A 179 -5.94 -16.03 -29.49
N ALA A 180 -6.92 -15.24 -29.08
CA ALA A 180 -8.21 -15.10 -29.76
C ALA A 180 -8.16 -14.18 -31.00
N GLY A 181 -7.01 -13.62 -31.35
CA GLY A 181 -6.81 -12.81 -32.54
C GLY A 181 -7.03 -11.30 -32.35
N ALA A 182 -7.19 -10.81 -31.11
CA ALA A 182 -7.36 -9.37 -30.86
C ALA A 182 -6.09 -8.58 -31.20
N SER A 183 -6.24 -7.50 -31.95
CA SER A 183 -5.17 -6.55 -32.24
C SER A 183 -5.01 -5.50 -31.12
N PRO A 184 -3.87 -4.79 -31.04
CA PRO A 184 -3.71 -3.67 -30.12
C PRO A 184 -4.81 -2.59 -30.25
N ASP A 185 -5.28 -2.32 -31.47
CA ASP A 185 -6.34 -1.33 -31.72
C ASP A 185 -7.70 -1.80 -31.20
N ASP A 186 -7.99 -3.10 -31.29
CA ASP A 186 -9.18 -3.69 -30.67
C ASP A 186 -9.16 -3.52 -29.15
N ILE A 187 -7.99 -3.72 -28.53
CA ILE A 187 -7.83 -3.52 -27.08
C ILE A 187 -8.02 -2.06 -26.71
N ARG A 188 -7.38 -1.11 -27.43
CA ARG A 188 -7.55 0.33 -27.20
C ARG A 188 -9.02 0.73 -27.26
N ARG A 189 -9.73 0.33 -28.32
CA ARG A 189 -11.16 0.59 -28.48
C ARG A 189 -11.99 -0.01 -27.34
N THR A 190 -11.66 -1.23 -26.90
CA THR A 190 -12.35 -1.92 -25.80
C THR A 190 -12.21 -1.17 -24.47
N VAL A 191 -11.07 -0.53 -24.23
CA VAL A 191 -10.80 0.22 -22.99
C VAL A 191 -11.08 1.73 -23.11
N GLY A 192 -11.53 2.19 -24.28
CA GLY A 192 -11.84 3.59 -24.58
C GLY A 192 -10.61 4.47 -24.74
N LEU A 193 -9.61 3.99 -25.49
CA LEU A 193 -8.41 4.71 -25.92
C LEU A 193 -8.32 4.78 -27.45
#